data_AF-A0A7V6HR28-F1
#
_entry.id   AF-A0A7V6HR28-F1
#
_cell.length_a   1.000
_cell.length_b   1.000
_cell.length_c   1.000
_cell.angle_alpha   90.00
_cell.angle_beta   90.00
_cell.angle_gamma   90.00
#
_symmetry.space_group_name_H-M   'P 1'
#
loop_
_entity.id
_entity.type
_entity.pdbx_description
1 polymer ?
#
loop_
_entity_poly.entity_id
_entity_poly.type
_entity_poly.pdbx_seq_one_letter_code
_entity_poly.pdbx_strand_id
1 'polypeptide(L)'
;MILETGTKWLKEFCKKSKALERLAPSVLNNLASISDVAILSEFRSRLYEQFNDFDCWLEKIIHNHFIFKDFPLNNRFGTYEDYFYGILGSYFFVKFVVTCYMADKVEKNDLTDVFSLLFRLINHTNFEFNAFVLLKQAGLNSLKKINKLLL
;
A
#
# COMPACT_ATOMS: atom_id res chain seq x y z
N MET A 1 12.36 8.83 -1.83
CA MET A 1 12.22 7.36 -1.81
C MET A 1 10.77 6.90 -1.65
N ILE A 2 10.06 7.18 -0.54
CA ILE A 2 8.64 6.78 -0.37
C ILE A 2 7.76 7.29 -1.50
N LEU A 3 7.74 8.61 -1.73
CA LEU A 3 6.95 9.23 -2.80
C LEU A 3 7.26 8.67 -4.19
N GLU A 4 8.55 8.54 -4.50
CA GLU A 4 9.02 7.98 -5.76
C GLU A 4 8.57 6.53 -5.95
N THR A 5 8.78 5.68 -4.94
CA THR A 5 8.43 4.25 -4.98
C THR A 5 6.91 4.09 -5.06
N GLY A 6 6.16 4.76 -4.19
CA GLY A 6 4.69 4.69 -4.16
C GLY A 6 4.06 5.20 -5.45
N THR A 7 4.53 6.33 -5.99
CA THR A 7 4.03 6.89 -7.27
C THR A 7 4.35 5.96 -8.44
N LYS A 8 5.57 5.40 -8.48
CA LYS A 8 5.95 4.42 -9.52
C LYS A 8 5.04 3.19 -9.46
N TRP A 9 4.81 2.65 -8.27
CA TRP A 9 3.96 1.47 -8.09
C TRP A 9 2.51 1.76 -8.48
N LEU A 10 1.97 2.91 -8.07
CA LEU A 10 0.64 3.33 -8.47
C LEU A 10 0.50 3.33 -9.99
N LYS A 11 1.43 3.99 -10.71
CA LYS A 11 1.43 4.02 -12.18
C LYS A 11 1.52 2.63 -12.82
N GLU A 12 2.33 1.73 -12.26
CA GLU A 12 2.48 0.36 -12.75
C GLU A 12 1.21 -0.48 -12.56
N PHE A 13 0.59 -0.42 -11.37
CA PHE A 13 -0.60 -1.21 -11.06
C PHE A 13 -1.88 -0.62 -11.68
N CYS A 14 -1.97 0.70 -11.87
CA CYS A 14 -3.12 1.35 -12.52
C CYS A 14 -3.34 0.85 -13.94
N LYS A 15 -2.28 0.60 -14.70
CA LYS A 15 -2.36 0.07 -16.07
C LYS A 15 -3.00 -1.32 -16.15
N LYS A 16 -3.03 -2.06 -15.03
CA LYS A 16 -3.38 -3.48 -14.97
C LYS A 16 -4.63 -3.76 -14.14
N SER A 17 -5.28 -2.74 -13.57
CA SER A 17 -6.38 -2.94 -12.62
C SER A 17 -7.50 -1.91 -12.76
N LYS A 18 -8.67 -2.39 -13.16
CA LYS A 18 -9.93 -1.63 -13.14
C LYS A 18 -10.30 -1.13 -11.74
N ALA A 19 -9.85 -1.80 -10.68
CA ALA A 19 -10.10 -1.35 -9.31
C ALA A 19 -9.35 -0.03 -9.02
N LEU A 20 -8.14 0.13 -9.58
CA LEU A 20 -7.35 1.34 -9.44
C LEU A 20 -7.80 2.47 -10.38
N GLU A 21 -8.44 2.18 -11.52
CA GLU A 21 -8.97 3.23 -12.41
C GLU A 21 -9.88 4.23 -11.68
N ARG A 22 -10.61 3.78 -10.65
CA ARG A 22 -11.48 4.64 -9.82
C ARG A 22 -10.71 5.48 -8.80
N LEU A 23 -9.63 4.95 -8.23
CA LEU A 23 -8.87 5.60 -7.15
C LEU A 23 -7.76 6.51 -7.69
N ALA A 24 -7.12 6.07 -8.77
CA ALA A 24 -5.90 6.66 -9.29
C ALA A 24 -6.01 8.15 -9.63
N PRO A 25 -7.11 8.67 -10.22
CA PRO A 25 -7.22 10.09 -10.52
C PRO A 25 -7.14 10.96 -9.26
N SER A 26 -7.86 10.61 -8.19
CA SER A 26 -7.84 11.33 -6.91
C SER A 26 -6.45 11.22 -6.25
N VAL A 27 -5.88 10.02 -6.20
CA VAL A 27 -4.54 9.81 -5.64
C VAL A 27 -3.48 10.62 -6.40
N LEU A 28 -3.51 10.60 -7.73
CA LEU A 28 -2.55 11.34 -8.57
C LEU A 28 -2.74 12.86 -8.45
N ASN A 29 -3.97 13.34 -8.33
CA ASN A 29 -4.25 14.76 -8.08
C ASN A 29 -3.67 15.21 -6.74
N ASN A 30 -3.90 14.44 -5.68
CA ASN A 30 -3.34 14.74 -4.36
C ASN A 30 -1.81 14.63 -4.36
N LEU A 31 -1.24 13.63 -5.05
CA LEU A 31 0.21 13.50 -5.23
C LEU A 31 0.82 14.68 -5.99
N ALA A 32 0.11 15.31 -6.93
CA ALA A 32 0.60 16.48 -7.65
C ALA A 32 0.79 17.71 -6.75
N SER A 33 0.06 17.77 -5.63
CA SER A 33 0.24 18.82 -4.61
C SER A 33 1.44 18.58 -3.68
N ILE A 34 2.03 17.38 -3.70
CA ILE A 34 3.15 17.02 -2.84
C ILE A 34 4.46 17.51 -3.45
N SER A 35 4.94 18.65 -2.98
CA SER A 35 6.27 19.19 -3.32
C SER A 35 7.41 18.51 -2.54
N ASP A 36 7.14 18.02 -1.33
CA ASP A 36 8.12 17.32 -0.49
C ASP A 36 7.49 16.26 0.44
N VAL A 37 8.33 15.55 1.20
CA VAL A 37 7.86 14.48 2.10
C VAL A 37 7.08 14.99 3.31
N ALA A 38 7.18 16.28 3.66
CA ALA A 38 6.48 16.84 4.80
C ALA A 38 4.96 16.87 4.56
N ILE A 39 4.53 17.17 3.33
CA ILE A 39 3.11 17.15 2.95
C ILE A 39 2.54 15.73 3.06
N LEU A 40 3.29 14.70 2.67
CA LEU A 40 2.86 13.31 2.87
C LEU A 40 2.72 12.98 4.36
N SER A 41 3.62 13.51 5.20
CA SER A 41 3.53 13.36 6.65
C SER A 41 2.30 14.07 7.23
N GLU A 42 1.95 15.25 6.71
CA GLU A 42 0.74 15.97 7.12
C GLU A 42 -0.53 15.20 6.74
N PHE A 43 -0.58 14.65 5.52
CA PHE A 43 -1.71 13.82 5.07
C PHE A 43 -1.89 12.62 5.99
N ARG A 44 -0.78 11.98 6.38
CA ARG A 44 -0.81 10.90 7.35
C ARG A 44 -1.29 11.37 8.72
N SER A 45 -0.76 12.46 9.26
CA SER A 45 -1.19 12.96 10.57
C SER A 45 -2.68 13.22 10.61
N ARG A 46 -3.24 13.88 9.58
CA ARG A 46 -4.67 14.13 9.48
C ARG A 46 -5.49 12.83 9.39
N LEU A 47 -5.04 11.85 8.61
CA LEU A 47 -5.67 10.53 8.55
C LEU A 47 -5.73 9.89 9.96
N TYR A 48 -4.66 10.00 10.74
CA TYR A 48 -4.58 9.40 12.07
C TYR A 48 -5.41 10.14 13.11
N GLU A 49 -5.44 11.47 13.06
CA GLU A 49 -6.30 12.29 13.92
C GLU A 49 -7.79 12.00 13.67
N GLN A 50 -8.15 11.77 12.41
CA GLN A 50 -9.52 11.46 12.03
C GLN A 50 -9.90 10.01 12.33
N PHE A 51 -8.94 9.08 12.22
CA PHE A 51 -9.12 7.66 12.46
C PHE A 51 -8.07 7.14 13.44
N ASN A 52 -8.26 7.44 14.73
CA ASN A 52 -7.32 7.15 15.81
C ASN A 52 -6.80 5.70 15.87
N ASP A 53 -7.57 4.72 15.37
CA ASP A 53 -7.21 3.30 15.35
C ASP A 53 -6.75 2.80 13.98
N PHE A 54 -6.35 3.68 13.06
CA PHE A 54 -6.05 3.33 11.67
C PHE A 54 -5.05 2.17 11.54
N ASP A 55 -3.91 2.24 12.25
CA ASP A 55 -2.90 1.18 12.19
C ASP A 55 -3.44 -0.15 12.75
N CYS A 56 -4.25 -0.11 13.81
CA CYS A 56 -4.89 -1.31 14.37
C CYS A 56 -5.88 -1.94 13.36
N TRP A 57 -6.65 -1.12 12.64
CA TRP A 57 -7.55 -1.64 11.60
C TRP A 57 -6.78 -2.22 10.43
N LEU A 58 -5.74 -1.54 9.96
CA LEU A 58 -4.92 -2.00 8.85
C LEU A 58 -4.18 -3.30 9.20
N GLU A 59 -3.64 -3.40 10.42
CA GLU A 59 -3.03 -4.64 10.93
C GLU A 59 -4.03 -5.79 10.94
N LYS A 60 -5.26 -5.57 11.44
CA LYS A 60 -6.31 -6.61 11.42
C LYS A 60 -6.67 -7.05 10.00
N ILE A 61 -6.76 -6.12 9.05
CA ILE A 61 -7.04 -6.46 7.65
C ILE A 61 -5.90 -7.31 7.07
N ILE A 62 -4.64 -6.95 7.35
CA ILE A 62 -3.48 -7.70 6.88
C ILE A 62 -3.37 -9.07 7.56
N HIS A 63 -3.67 -9.15 8.84
CA HIS A 63 -3.73 -10.41 9.56
C HIS A 63 -4.76 -11.36 8.94
N ASN A 64 -5.97 -10.85 8.65
CA ASN A 64 -6.99 -11.63 7.95
C ASN A 64 -6.53 -12.07 6.56
N HIS A 65 -5.80 -11.19 5.85
CA HIS A 65 -5.19 -11.53 4.57
C HIS A 65 -4.16 -12.65 4.69
N PHE A 66 -3.34 -12.67 5.74
CA PHE A 66 -2.38 -13.76 5.99
C PHE A 66 -3.07 -15.09 6.23
N ILE A 67 -4.12 -15.10 7.04
CA ILE A 67 -4.94 -16.30 7.27
C ILE A 67 -5.52 -16.78 5.94
N PHE A 68 -6.13 -15.90 5.15
CA PHE A 68 -6.72 -16.24 3.85
C PHE A 68 -5.68 -16.80 2.86
N LYS A 69 -4.42 -16.39 2.96
CA LYS A 69 -3.33 -16.86 2.11
C LYS A 69 -2.64 -18.12 2.63
N ASP A 70 -3.04 -18.63 3.79
CA ASP A 70 -2.37 -19.72 4.53
C ASP A 70 -0.89 -19.42 4.83
N PHE A 71 -0.54 -18.16 5.10
CA PHE A 71 0.82 -17.80 5.52
C PHE A 71 1.08 -18.25 6.97
N PRO A 72 2.25 -18.84 7.30
CA PRO A 72 3.45 -19.02 6.48
C PRO A 72 3.54 -20.36 5.73
N LEU A 73 2.50 -21.20 5.80
CA LEU A 73 2.52 -22.56 5.28
C LEU A 73 2.53 -22.63 3.75
N ASN A 74 1.92 -21.64 3.08
CA ASN A 74 1.82 -21.54 1.64
C ASN A 74 2.77 -20.47 1.09
N ASN A 75 4.04 -20.83 0.86
CA ASN A 75 4.99 -19.96 0.18
C ASN A 75 4.76 -20.01 -1.34
N ARG A 76 3.95 -19.07 -1.85
CA ARG A 76 3.53 -19.04 -3.26
C ARG A 76 4.67 -18.79 -4.26
N PHE A 77 5.77 -18.21 -3.81
CA PHE A 77 6.96 -17.96 -4.63
C PHE A 77 8.21 -17.76 -3.78
N GLY A 78 9.38 -17.98 -4.40
CA GLY A 78 10.68 -17.67 -3.83
C GLY A 78 10.97 -18.39 -2.51
N THR A 79 11.76 -17.74 -1.67
CA THR A 79 11.97 -18.14 -0.28
C THR A 79 10.86 -17.61 0.63
N TYR A 80 10.79 -18.12 1.86
CA TYR A 80 9.91 -17.55 2.89
C TYR A 80 10.15 -16.04 3.08
N GLU A 81 11.41 -15.63 3.07
CA GLU A 81 11.82 -14.24 3.22
C GLU A 81 11.34 -13.37 2.03
N ASP A 82 11.46 -13.88 0.80
CA ASP A 82 10.95 -13.19 -0.39
C ASP A 82 9.44 -12.96 -0.31
N TYR A 83 8.69 -13.98 0.13
CA TYR A 83 7.24 -13.87 0.28
C TYR A 83 6.86 -12.88 1.39
N PHE A 84 7.56 -12.92 2.51
CA PHE A 84 7.42 -11.95 3.60
C PHE A 84 7.70 -10.51 3.13
N TYR A 85 8.72 -10.29 2.30
CA TYR A 85 8.99 -8.97 1.72
C TYR A 85 7.91 -8.51 0.75
N GLY A 86 7.35 -9.41 -0.06
CA GLY A 86 6.19 -9.10 -0.90
C GLY A 86 4.97 -8.65 -0.10
N ILE A 87 4.75 -9.29 1.05
CA ILE A 87 3.73 -8.90 2.03
C ILE A 87 3.99 -7.49 2.60
N LEU A 88 5.22 -7.19 3.05
CA LEU A 88 5.56 -5.86 3.56
C LEU A 88 5.39 -4.78 2.48
N GLY A 89 5.73 -5.09 1.23
CA GLY A 89 5.46 -4.22 0.09
C GLY A 89 3.96 -3.95 -0.11
N SER A 90 3.11 -4.94 0.17
CA SER A 90 1.64 -4.78 0.12
C SER A 90 1.14 -3.83 1.20
N TYR A 91 1.62 -3.98 2.44
CA TYR A 91 1.31 -3.05 3.53
C TYR A 91 1.73 -1.62 3.20
N PHE A 92 2.96 -1.44 2.72
CA PHE A 92 3.47 -0.15 2.26
C PHE A 92 2.55 0.47 1.21
N PHE A 93 2.23 -0.29 0.15
CA PHE A 93 1.43 0.23 -0.95
C PHE A 93 0.03 0.62 -0.50
N VAL A 94 -0.62 -0.21 0.32
CA VAL A 94 -1.94 0.08 0.87
C VAL A 94 -1.90 1.36 1.69
N LYS A 95 -0.97 1.45 2.65
CA LYS A 95 -0.84 2.63 3.51
C LYS A 95 -0.56 3.90 2.71
N PHE A 96 0.33 3.82 1.72
CA PHE A 96 0.65 4.93 0.83
C PHE A 96 -0.58 5.42 0.04
N VAL A 97 -1.30 4.50 -0.62
CA VAL A 97 -2.46 4.86 -1.43
C VAL A 97 -3.58 5.41 -0.57
N VAL A 98 -3.87 4.80 0.58
CA VAL A 98 -4.91 5.29 1.50
C VAL A 98 -4.57 6.69 2.02
N THR A 99 -3.32 6.92 2.44
CA THR A 99 -2.86 8.25 2.90
C THR A 99 -3.07 9.32 1.84
N CYS A 100 -2.73 9.03 0.58
CA CYS A 100 -2.88 9.99 -0.50
C CYS A 100 -4.34 10.15 -0.95
N TYR A 101 -5.13 9.07 -0.96
CA TYR A 101 -6.53 9.10 -1.34
C TYR A 101 -7.38 9.87 -0.33
N MET A 102 -7.09 9.73 0.95
CA MET A 102 -7.84 10.38 2.03
C MET A 102 -7.39 11.83 2.28
N ALA A 103 -6.42 12.36 1.53
CA ALA A 103 -5.87 13.68 1.77
C ALA A 103 -6.89 14.83 1.66
N ASP A 104 -7.97 14.62 0.90
CA ASP A 104 -9.08 15.54 0.72
C ASP A 104 -10.43 14.94 1.16
N LYS A 105 -10.44 13.79 1.86
CA LYS A 105 -11.64 13.07 2.28
C LYS A 105 -11.75 12.95 3.79
N VAL A 106 -12.98 13.10 4.31
CA VAL A 106 -13.26 13.05 5.75
C VAL A 106 -14.18 11.90 6.17
N GLU A 107 -14.73 11.14 5.22
CA GLU A 107 -15.76 10.14 5.53
C GLU A 107 -15.17 8.74 5.72
N LYS A 108 -15.72 7.99 6.67
CA LYS A 108 -15.36 6.57 6.89
C LYS A 108 -15.73 5.69 5.70
N ASN A 109 -16.73 6.09 4.92
CA ASN A 109 -17.12 5.38 3.70
C ASN A 109 -16.03 5.45 2.63
N ASP A 110 -15.42 6.63 2.42
CA ASP A 110 -14.28 6.77 1.51
C ASP A 110 -13.12 5.85 1.92
N LEU A 111 -12.84 5.76 3.23
CA LEU A 111 -11.82 4.86 3.78
C LEU A 111 -12.13 3.39 3.49
N THR A 112 -13.40 2.99 3.65
CA THR A 112 -13.85 1.62 3.40
C THR A 112 -13.77 1.26 1.91
N ASP A 113 -14.12 2.20 1.03
CA ASP A 113 -14.08 2.02 -0.42
C ASP A 113 -12.65 1.83 -0.92
N VAL A 114 -11.70 2.66 -0.45
CA VAL A 114 -10.29 2.54 -0.86
C VAL A 114 -9.70 1.20 -0.41
N PHE A 115 -9.98 0.74 0.82
CA PHE A 115 -9.54 -0.58 1.27
C PHE A 115 -10.15 -1.70 0.43
N SER A 116 -11.46 -1.64 0.16
CA SER A 116 -12.15 -2.67 -0.62
C SER A 116 -11.56 -2.80 -2.03
N LEU A 117 -11.26 -1.68 -2.69
CA LEU A 117 -10.66 -1.66 -4.02
C LEU A 117 -9.20 -2.14 -4.02
N LEU A 118 -8.42 -1.75 -3.01
CA LEU A 118 -7.03 -2.21 -2.85
C LEU A 118 -6.95 -3.71 -2.59
N PHE A 119 -7.78 -4.27 -1.72
CA PHE A 119 -7.75 -5.71 -1.44
C PHE A 119 -8.32 -6.55 -2.59
N ARG A 120 -9.23 -5.99 -3.40
CA ARG A 120 -9.58 -6.59 -4.70
C ARG A 120 -8.37 -6.68 -5.62
N LEU A 121 -7.60 -5.59 -5.77
CA LEU A 121 -6.36 -5.61 -6.54
C LEU A 121 -5.39 -6.66 -6.00
N ILE A 122 -5.13 -6.66 -4.69
CA ILE A 122 -4.16 -7.55 -4.04
C ILE A 122 -4.55 -9.03 -4.30
N ASN A 123 -5.82 -9.35 -4.16
CA ASN A 123 -6.31 -10.72 -4.32
C ASN A 123 -6.27 -11.24 -5.76
N HIS A 124 -6.41 -10.38 -6.76
CA HIS A 124 -6.51 -10.80 -8.16
C HIS A 124 -5.24 -10.64 -9.00
N THR A 125 -4.16 -10.06 -8.47
CA THR A 125 -2.98 -9.72 -9.29
C THR A 125 -1.67 -10.43 -8.90
N ASN A 126 -1.72 -11.47 -8.05
CA ASN A 126 -0.51 -12.04 -7.44
C ASN A 126 0.38 -10.94 -6.86
N PHE A 127 -0.25 -10.04 -6.11
CA PHE A 127 0.30 -8.72 -5.81
C PHE A 127 1.58 -8.81 -4.98
N GLU A 128 1.66 -9.77 -4.06
CA GLU A 128 2.84 -9.97 -3.20
C GLU A 128 4.08 -10.29 -4.05
N PHE A 129 3.94 -11.10 -5.10
CA PHE A 129 5.03 -11.38 -6.02
C PHE A 129 5.47 -10.13 -6.77
N ASN A 130 4.52 -9.36 -7.31
CA ASN A 130 4.83 -8.11 -8.01
C ASN A 130 5.48 -7.08 -7.08
N ALA A 131 4.97 -6.95 -5.86
CA ALA A 131 5.52 -6.07 -4.83
C ALA A 131 6.96 -6.47 -4.50
N PHE A 132 7.23 -7.77 -4.30
CA PHE A 132 8.58 -8.29 -4.09
C PHE A 132 9.52 -7.95 -5.27
N VAL A 133 9.09 -8.19 -6.51
CA VAL A 133 9.90 -7.87 -7.70
C VAL A 133 10.21 -6.38 -7.77
N LEU A 134 9.22 -5.52 -7.51
CA LEU A 134 9.40 -4.07 -7.52
C LEU A 134 10.32 -3.58 -6.38
N LEU A 135 10.23 -4.17 -5.18
CA LEU A 135 11.16 -3.89 -4.07
C LEU A 135 12.59 -4.25 -4.46
N LYS A 136 12.79 -5.43 -5.05
CA LYS A 136 14.11 -5.89 -5.50
C LYS A 136 14.69 -4.97 -6.58
N GLN A 137 13.88 -4.55 -7.56
CA GLN A 137 14.27 -3.57 -8.58
C GLN A 137 14.63 -2.20 -8.00
N ALA A 138 13.99 -1.78 -6.91
CA ALA A 138 14.32 -0.56 -6.17
C ALA A 138 15.53 -0.73 -5.22
N GLY A 139 16.16 -1.91 -5.19
CA GLY A 139 17.28 -2.21 -4.28
C GLY A 139 16.88 -2.40 -2.82
N LEU A 140 15.59 -2.54 -2.53
CA LEU A 140 14.98 -2.71 -1.21
C LEU A 140 14.79 -4.19 -0.87
N ASN A 141 15.91 -4.91 -0.79
CA ASN A 141 15.97 -6.37 -0.69
C ASN A 141 16.38 -6.88 0.70
N SER A 142 16.13 -6.09 1.74
CA SER A 142 16.34 -6.52 3.13
C SER A 142 15.42 -5.77 4.07
N LEU A 143 15.11 -6.37 5.21
CA LEU A 143 14.26 -5.75 6.24
C LEU A 143 14.73 -4.34 6.62
N LYS A 144 16.03 -4.14 6.82
CA LYS A 144 16.61 -2.81 7.16
C LYS A 144 16.30 -1.75 6.08
N LYS A 145 16.29 -2.14 4.81
CA LYS A 145 16.00 -1.22 3.71
C LYS A 145 14.51 -1.01 3.53
N ILE A 146 13.70 -2.07 3.64
CA ILE A 146 12.24 -2.01 3.56
C ILE A 146 11.66 -1.17 4.69
N ASN A 147 12.25 -1.20 5.89
CA ASN A 147 11.83 -0.38 7.03
C ASN A 147 11.83 1.13 6.70
N LYS A 148 12.64 1.57 5.74
CA LYS A 148 12.64 2.96 5.26
C LYS A 148 11.39 3.34 4.45
N LEU A 149 10.57 2.37 4.07
CA LEU A 149 9.28 2.57 3.40
C LEU A 149 8.10 2.56 4.37
N LEU A 150 8.27 2.06 5.59
CA LEU A 150 7.20 2.03 6.57
C LEU A 150 6.94 3.47 7.02
N LEU A 151 5.86 4.05 6.49
CA LEU A 151 5.31 5.34 6.89
C LEU A 151 4.98 5.29 8.37
#